data_AF-A0A8C9LNC5-F1
#
_entry.id   AF-A0A8C9LNC5-F1
#
_cell.length_a   1.000
_cell.length_b   1.000
_cell.length_c   1.000
_cell.angle_alpha   90.00
_cell.angle_beta   90.00
_cell.angle_gamma   90.00
#
_symmetry.space_group_name_H-M   'P 1'
#
loop_
_entity.id
_entity.type
_entity.pdbx_description
1 polymer ?
#
loop_
_entity_poly.entity_id
_entity_poly.type
_entity_poly.pdbx_seq_one_letter_code
_entity_poly.pdbx_strand_id
1 'polypeptide(L)'
;MPKSKRDKKVSLNKTANKGLQLKQNLIEELRKRVDTYKYLGIVSVANMRNSKLKDIQNAWEHSRMFFGKNKAMMVALGRGPSDEYKDNLHQVSKMLRGEMGFLFTNSTEEEVNEWFMKYTEMDYTRAGNKAAFTVSLDPGALEQFPHSMESQLRQLGLPTTLKRGVVTLLSDYEVCKEGDVLTPEQARVLKLFEYEMAKFKVTIKYMWDSQLGRFQQMGEDLPESTSESAEESDSEDDD
;
A
#
# COMPACT_ATOMS: atom_id res chain seq x y z
N MET A 1 -5.92 -26.24 -38.36
CA MET A 1 -5.42 -24.84 -38.40
C MET A 1 -4.93 -24.46 -37.01
N PRO A 2 -3.73 -23.88 -36.85
CA PRO A 2 -3.29 -23.35 -35.56
C PRO A 2 -4.24 -22.23 -35.11
N LYS A 3 -4.66 -22.26 -33.83
CA LYS A 3 -5.59 -21.28 -33.26
C LYS A 3 -5.01 -19.86 -33.42
N SER A 4 -5.82 -18.90 -33.85
CA SER A 4 -5.45 -17.49 -33.93
C SER A 4 -4.97 -17.00 -32.55
N LYS A 5 -3.66 -16.81 -32.39
CA LYS A 5 -3.04 -16.29 -31.16
C LYS A 5 -2.55 -14.86 -31.45
N ARG A 6 -2.84 -13.93 -30.53
CA ARG A 6 -2.30 -12.56 -30.59
C ARG A 6 -0.79 -12.61 -30.45
N ASP A 7 -0.10 -11.76 -31.20
CA ASP A 7 1.35 -11.66 -31.10
C ASP A 7 1.77 -11.19 -29.70
N LYS A 8 2.73 -11.88 -29.09
CA LYS A 8 3.20 -11.59 -27.75
C LYS A 8 4.45 -10.73 -27.87
N LYS A 9 4.33 -9.44 -27.56
CA LYS A 9 5.47 -8.52 -27.52
C LYS A 9 6.49 -8.98 -26.47
N VAL A 10 7.62 -9.54 -26.92
CA VAL A 10 8.71 -10.00 -26.04
C VAL A 10 9.62 -8.80 -25.73
N SER A 11 9.82 -8.54 -24.43
CA SER A 11 10.76 -7.52 -23.95
C SER A 11 12.15 -8.13 -23.73
N LEU A 12 13.20 -7.44 -24.18
CA LEU A 12 14.60 -7.86 -24.02
C LEU A 12 15.22 -7.40 -22.68
N ASN A 13 14.41 -7.07 -21.68
CA ASN A 13 14.88 -6.61 -20.39
C ASN A 13 15.65 -7.70 -19.64
N LYS A 14 16.69 -7.32 -18.90
CA LYS A 14 17.54 -8.25 -18.13
C LYS A 14 16.89 -8.79 -16.85
N THR A 15 15.71 -8.30 -16.48
CA THR A 15 15.04 -8.69 -15.23
C THR A 15 14.36 -10.04 -15.38
N ALA A 16 14.96 -11.08 -14.78
CA ALA A 16 14.38 -12.42 -14.75
C ALA A 16 13.26 -12.54 -13.70
N ASN A 17 12.31 -13.44 -13.96
CA ASN A 17 11.28 -13.80 -12.99
C ASN A 17 11.91 -14.54 -11.81
N LYS A 18 11.76 -14.01 -10.59
CA LYS A 18 12.36 -14.60 -9.38
C LYS A 18 11.65 -15.87 -8.87
N GLY A 19 10.44 -16.15 -9.37
CA GLY A 19 9.77 -17.45 -9.23
C GLY A 19 9.55 -17.92 -7.79
N LEU A 20 9.59 -19.25 -7.61
CA LEU A 20 9.39 -19.95 -6.34
C LEU A 20 10.49 -19.65 -5.31
N GLN A 21 11.74 -19.48 -5.77
CA GLN A 21 12.90 -19.24 -4.91
C GLN A 21 12.71 -18.02 -4.01
N LEU A 22 12.16 -16.93 -4.54
CA LEU A 22 11.89 -15.72 -3.76
C LEU A 22 10.90 -15.98 -2.62
N LYS A 23 9.88 -16.82 -2.86
CA LYS A 23 8.88 -17.15 -1.85
C LYS A 23 9.48 -18.03 -0.74
N GLN A 24 10.35 -18.97 -1.10
CA GLN A 24 11.07 -19.81 -0.14
C GLN A 24 12.01 -18.98 0.72
N ASN A 25 12.82 -18.11 0.11
CA ASN A 25 13.71 -17.20 0.83
C ASN A 25 12.94 -16.28 1.78
N LEU A 26 11.75 -15.80 1.38
CA LEU A 26 10.88 -14.99 2.25
C LEU A 26 10.42 -15.78 3.47
N ILE A 27 10.03 -17.05 3.30
CA ILE A 27 9.60 -17.92 4.39
C ILE A 27 10.74 -18.19 5.38
N GLU A 28 11.92 -18.53 4.86
CA GLU A 28 13.11 -18.77 5.67
C GLU A 28 13.55 -17.53 6.45
N GLU A 29 13.56 -16.37 5.78
CA GLU A 29 13.92 -15.11 6.44
C GLU A 29 12.91 -14.79 7.55
N LEU A 30 11.62 -14.99 7.31
CA LEU A 30 10.59 -14.73 8.30
C LEU A 30 10.76 -15.60 9.55
N ARG A 31 10.97 -16.91 9.37
CA ARG A 31 11.22 -17.84 10.49
C ARG A 31 12.47 -17.43 11.28
N LYS A 32 13.54 -17.04 10.59
CA LYS A 32 14.75 -16.50 11.24
C LYS A 32 14.45 -15.25 12.08
N ARG A 33 13.56 -14.36 11.64
CA ARG A 33 13.15 -13.18 12.44
C ARG A 33 12.31 -13.55 13.64
N VAL A 34 11.39 -14.52 13.48
CA VAL A 34 10.61 -15.09 14.59
C VAL A 34 11.52 -15.65 15.69
N ASP A 35 12.70 -16.16 15.36
CA ASP A 35 13.69 -16.65 16.33
C ASP A 35 14.54 -15.55 16.95
N THR A 36 14.80 -14.48 16.21
CA THR A 36 15.72 -13.41 16.64
C THR A 36 15.05 -12.40 17.56
N TYR A 37 13.76 -12.12 17.34
CA TYR A 37 13.04 -11.05 18.01
C TYR A 37 12.07 -11.58 19.07
N LYS A 38 11.91 -10.81 20.16
CA LYS A 38 10.98 -11.13 21.23
C LYS A 38 9.53 -10.98 20.80
N TYR A 39 9.21 -9.93 20.05
CA TYR A 39 7.85 -9.61 19.67
C TYR A 39 7.63 -9.62 18.16
N LEU A 40 6.45 -10.09 17.76
CA LEU A 40 5.91 -10.01 16.41
C LEU A 40 4.61 -9.22 16.43
N GLY A 41 4.64 -8.01 15.88
CA GLY A 41 3.46 -7.18 15.66
C GLY A 41 2.84 -7.41 14.28
N ILE A 42 1.51 -7.44 14.19
CA ILE A 42 0.76 -7.30 12.94
C ILE A 42 0.45 -5.81 12.76
N VAL A 43 0.86 -5.25 11.63
CA VAL A 43 0.61 -3.84 11.28
C VAL A 43 -0.32 -3.75 10.08
N SER A 44 -1.34 -2.90 10.17
CA SER A 44 -2.09 -2.40 9.01
C SER A 44 -1.46 -1.10 8.53
N VAL A 45 -1.41 -0.89 7.22
CA VAL A 45 -0.85 0.33 6.64
C VAL A 45 -1.84 0.97 5.69
N ALA A 46 -2.29 2.18 6.03
CA ALA A 46 -3.12 2.99 5.16
C ALA A 46 -2.24 3.77 4.17
N ASN A 47 -2.66 3.80 2.89
CA ASN A 47 -2.01 4.57 1.82
C ASN A 47 -0.52 4.21 1.60
N MET A 48 -0.22 2.93 1.52
CA MET A 48 1.14 2.38 1.44
C MET A 48 2.03 3.00 0.33
N ARG A 49 3.24 3.43 0.71
CA ARG A 49 4.32 3.86 -0.20
C ARG A 49 5.66 3.26 0.23
N ASN A 50 6.39 2.71 -0.75
CA ASN A 50 7.72 2.14 -0.51
C ASN A 50 8.74 3.16 0.01
N SER A 51 8.65 4.43 -0.37
CA SER A 51 9.51 5.49 0.17
C SER A 51 9.28 5.68 1.67
N LYS A 52 8.02 5.90 2.06
CA LYS A 52 7.61 6.09 3.46
C LYS A 52 7.92 4.88 4.34
N LEU A 53 7.77 3.67 3.80
CA LEU A 53 8.21 2.46 4.50
C LEU A 53 9.72 2.42 4.73
N LYS A 54 10.53 2.86 3.77
CA LYS A 54 11.98 2.94 3.96
C LYS A 54 12.35 3.97 5.01
N ASP A 55 11.64 5.10 5.06
CA ASP A 55 11.84 6.13 6.07
C ASP A 55 11.56 5.57 7.48
N ILE A 56 10.48 4.79 7.64
CA ILE A 56 10.22 4.05 8.90
C ILE A 56 11.33 3.03 9.17
N GLN A 57 11.71 2.21 8.20
CA GLN A 57 12.75 1.18 8.40
C GLN A 57 14.10 1.79 8.82
N ASN A 58 14.42 2.99 8.32
CA ASN A 58 15.61 3.74 8.70
C ASN A 58 15.46 4.38 10.10
N ALA A 59 14.26 4.83 10.47
CA ALA A 59 14.01 5.33 11.83
C ALA A 59 14.01 4.20 12.87
N TRP A 60 13.62 2.98 12.46
CA TRP A 60 13.47 1.79 13.29
C TRP A 60 14.47 0.68 12.92
N GLU A 61 15.76 1.02 12.78
CA GLU A 61 16.78 0.06 12.30
C GLU A 61 16.94 -1.20 13.16
N HIS A 62 16.67 -1.07 14.45
CA HIS A 62 16.71 -2.16 15.42
C HIS A 62 15.57 -3.16 15.20
N SER A 63 14.49 -2.75 14.54
CA SER A 63 13.32 -3.56 14.21
C SER A 63 13.32 -3.93 12.72
N ARG A 64 12.50 -4.93 12.34
CA ARG A 64 12.37 -5.34 10.94
C ARG A 64 10.92 -5.44 10.53
N MET A 65 10.58 -4.73 9.45
CA MET A 65 9.25 -4.79 8.86
C MET A 65 9.22 -5.71 7.65
N PHE A 66 8.18 -6.52 7.54
CA PHE A 66 7.96 -7.41 6.41
C PHE A 66 6.58 -7.19 5.80
N PHE A 67 6.54 -7.02 4.49
CA PHE A 67 5.32 -6.95 3.70
C PHE A 67 5.42 -7.97 2.58
N GLY A 68 4.42 -8.83 2.46
CA GLY A 68 4.41 -9.93 1.51
C GLY A 68 2.99 -10.44 1.28
N LYS A 69 2.82 -11.38 0.35
CA LYS A 69 1.51 -11.98 0.12
C LYS A 69 1.05 -12.74 1.37
N ASN A 70 -0.12 -12.42 1.91
CA ASN A 70 -0.68 -13.03 3.13
C ASN A 70 -0.60 -14.56 3.10
N LYS A 71 -0.96 -15.20 1.98
CA LYS A 71 -0.88 -16.67 1.83
C LYS A 71 0.52 -17.25 2.07
N ALA A 72 1.59 -16.56 1.62
CA ALA A 72 2.97 -17.01 1.83
C ALA A 72 3.40 -16.81 3.29
N MET A 73 2.99 -15.69 3.88
CA MET A 73 3.24 -15.37 5.29
C MET A 73 2.57 -16.35 6.24
N MET A 74 1.32 -16.73 5.96
CA MET A 74 0.59 -17.75 6.73
C MET A 74 1.28 -19.12 6.69
N VAL A 75 1.92 -19.48 5.58
CA VAL A 75 2.70 -20.73 5.47
C VAL A 75 4.00 -20.65 6.27
N ALA A 76 4.61 -19.47 6.37
CA ALA A 76 5.83 -19.30 7.16
C ALA A 76 5.57 -19.49 8.67
N LEU A 77 4.46 -18.92 9.15
CA LEU A 77 4.05 -18.95 10.56
C LEU A 77 3.31 -20.24 10.95
N GLY A 78 2.54 -20.82 10.02
CA GLY A 78 1.66 -21.97 10.21
C GLY A 78 0.19 -21.58 10.13
N ARG A 79 -0.62 -22.43 9.46
CA ARG A 79 -2.07 -22.17 9.25
C ARG A 79 -2.96 -22.68 10.38
N GLY A 80 -2.47 -23.65 11.14
CA GLY A 80 -3.19 -24.26 12.25
C GLY A 80 -2.23 -24.75 13.32
N PRO A 81 -2.77 -25.24 14.46
CA PRO A 81 -1.95 -25.64 15.61
C PRO A 81 -0.96 -26.77 15.31
N SER A 82 -1.25 -27.63 14.32
CA SER A 82 -0.40 -28.77 13.96
C SER A 82 0.81 -28.42 13.08
N ASP A 83 0.78 -27.25 12.44
CA ASP A 83 1.80 -26.79 11.48
C ASP A 83 2.40 -25.44 11.92
N GLU A 84 2.18 -25.06 13.18
CA GLU A 84 2.71 -23.81 13.70
C GLU A 84 4.21 -23.91 13.98
N TYR A 85 4.93 -22.86 13.61
CA TYR A 85 6.37 -22.83 13.81
C TYR A 85 6.75 -22.63 15.29
N LYS A 86 5.93 -21.90 16.04
CA LYS A 86 6.03 -21.68 17.49
C LYS A 86 4.64 -21.66 18.11
N ASP A 87 4.59 -21.84 19.42
CA ASP A 87 3.36 -21.91 20.19
C ASP A 87 2.44 -20.71 19.93
N ASN A 88 1.17 -21.00 19.62
CA ASN A 88 0.11 -20.03 19.34
C ASN A 88 0.36 -19.09 18.16
N LEU A 89 1.40 -19.32 17.35
CA LEU A 89 1.74 -18.47 16.22
C LEU A 89 0.70 -18.54 15.09
N HIS A 90 -0.03 -19.65 14.99
CA HIS A 90 -1.14 -19.80 14.04
C HIS A 90 -2.27 -18.78 14.27
N GLN A 91 -2.39 -18.20 15.48
CA GLN A 91 -3.36 -17.14 15.78
C GLN A 91 -3.03 -15.86 15.01
N VAL A 92 -1.73 -15.54 14.87
CA VAL A 92 -1.24 -14.41 14.07
C VAL A 92 -1.65 -14.59 12.60
N SER A 93 -1.47 -15.80 12.05
CA SER A 93 -1.84 -16.12 10.67
C SER A 93 -3.32 -15.89 10.35
N LYS A 94 -4.22 -16.15 11.31
CA LYS A 94 -5.68 -15.99 11.12
C LYS A 94 -6.10 -14.53 10.94
N MET A 95 -5.31 -13.59 11.44
CA MET A 95 -5.60 -12.15 11.39
C MET A 95 -5.06 -11.47 10.12
N LEU A 96 -4.35 -12.19 9.25
CA LEU A 96 -3.79 -11.64 8.01
C LEU A 96 -4.85 -11.46 6.92
N ARG A 97 -5.56 -10.33 6.94
CA ARG A 97 -6.57 -9.95 5.94
C ARG A 97 -6.30 -8.53 5.44
N GLY A 98 -6.40 -8.31 4.13
CA GLY A 98 -6.10 -7.01 3.53
C GLY A 98 -4.60 -6.70 3.47
N GLU A 99 -4.28 -5.40 3.50
CA GLU A 99 -2.91 -4.87 3.42
C GLU A 99 -2.20 -4.91 4.78
N MET A 100 -1.86 -6.12 5.23
CA MET A 100 -1.16 -6.34 6.49
C MET A 100 0.34 -6.56 6.28
N GLY A 101 1.12 -6.20 7.28
CA GLY A 101 2.53 -6.52 7.40
C GLY A 101 2.90 -6.99 8.80
N PHE A 102 4.18 -7.33 8.95
CA PHE A 102 4.75 -7.66 10.24
C PHE A 102 5.77 -6.64 10.68
N LEU A 103 5.88 -6.48 11.99
CA LEU A 103 6.94 -5.76 12.67
C LEU A 103 7.58 -6.70 13.68
N PHE A 104 8.84 -7.05 13.45
CA PHE A 104 9.65 -7.77 14.42
C PHE A 104 10.45 -6.78 15.24
N THR A 105 10.29 -6.82 16.57
CA THR A 105 10.93 -5.85 17.46
C THR A 105 11.22 -6.46 18.83
N ASN A 106 12.18 -5.85 19.54
CA ASN A 106 12.45 -6.13 20.96
C ASN A 106 11.94 -5.01 21.88
N SER A 107 11.43 -3.91 21.32
CA SER A 107 10.83 -2.80 22.05
C SER A 107 9.48 -3.19 22.64
N THR A 108 9.07 -2.48 23.70
CA THR A 108 7.81 -2.77 24.38
C THR A 108 6.61 -2.32 23.55
N GLU A 109 5.47 -2.94 23.81
CA GLU A 109 4.19 -2.61 23.17
C GLU A 109 3.86 -1.11 23.21
N GLU A 110 4.08 -0.48 24.38
CA GLU A 110 3.82 0.94 24.63
C GLU A 110 4.71 1.85 23.77
N GLU A 111 6.02 1.58 23.72
CA GLU A 111 6.98 2.36 22.92
C GLU A 111 6.64 2.29 21.43
N VAL A 112 6.29 1.09 20.95
CA VAL A 112 5.97 0.86 19.55
C VAL A 112 4.67 1.58 19.20
N ASN A 113 3.63 1.43 20.01
CA ASN A 113 2.36 2.10 19.77
C ASN A 113 2.49 3.63 19.82
N GLU A 114 3.21 4.19 20.80
CA GLU A 114 3.39 5.64 20.93
C GLU A 114 4.10 6.22 19.70
N TRP A 115 5.14 5.56 19.19
CA TRP A 115 5.88 6.04 18.03
C TRP A 115 5.03 5.99 16.75
N PHE A 116 4.37 4.86 16.48
CA PHE A 116 3.57 4.69 15.26
C PHE A 116 2.29 5.53 15.27
N MET A 117 1.72 5.83 16.44
CA MET A 117 0.60 6.78 16.54
C MET A 117 1.00 8.22 16.19
N LYS A 118 2.23 8.62 16.54
CA LYS A 118 2.76 9.95 16.22
C LYS A 118 3.22 10.04 14.76
N TYR A 119 3.73 8.96 14.20
CA TYR A 119 4.22 8.95 12.82
C TYR A 119 3.04 8.99 11.82
N THR A 120 3.00 10.07 11.05
CA THR A 120 1.97 10.34 10.07
C THR A 120 2.58 11.25 9.02
N GLU A 121 2.35 10.95 7.75
CA GLU A 121 2.77 11.82 6.65
C GLU A 121 1.66 11.95 5.61
N MET A 122 1.58 13.12 5.00
CA MET A 122 0.66 13.36 3.88
C MET A 122 1.31 12.92 2.57
N ASP A 123 0.46 12.51 1.63
CA ASP A 123 0.86 12.05 0.31
C ASP A 123 -0.27 12.29 -0.71
N TYR A 124 0.08 12.14 -1.98
CA TYR A 124 -0.87 12.22 -3.08
C TYR A 124 -1.77 11.00 -3.13
N THR A 125 -3.06 11.29 -3.24
CA THR A 125 -4.10 10.29 -3.44
C THR A 125 -3.97 9.55 -4.76
N ARG A 126 -4.56 8.35 -4.83
CA ARG A 126 -4.56 7.49 -6.03
C ARG A 126 -5.99 7.25 -6.50
N ALA A 127 -6.11 6.77 -7.73
CA ALA A 127 -7.38 6.28 -8.23
C ALA A 127 -7.94 5.20 -7.29
N GLY A 128 -9.24 5.24 -7.04
CA GLY A 128 -9.93 4.33 -6.11
C GLY A 128 -9.95 4.78 -4.65
N ASN A 129 -9.11 5.75 -4.26
CA ASN A 129 -9.18 6.33 -2.92
C ASN A 129 -10.32 7.36 -2.84
N LYS A 130 -10.86 7.57 -1.63
CA LYS A 130 -11.82 8.64 -1.36
C LYS A 130 -11.11 9.99 -1.20
N ALA A 131 -11.71 11.05 -1.74
CA ALA A 131 -11.25 12.42 -1.54
C ALA A 131 -11.47 12.86 -0.07
N ALA A 132 -10.43 13.42 0.54
CA ALA A 132 -10.48 13.89 1.93
C ALA A 132 -11.20 15.24 2.08
N PHE A 133 -11.23 16.04 1.02
CA PHE A 133 -11.90 17.34 0.96
C PHE A 133 -12.19 17.70 -0.51
N THR A 134 -13.12 18.62 -0.72
CA THR A 134 -13.49 19.11 -2.05
C THR A 134 -12.39 20.01 -2.63
N VAL A 135 -12.05 19.83 -3.91
CA VAL A 135 -11.12 20.70 -4.65
C VAL A 135 -11.78 21.25 -5.90
N SER A 136 -11.79 22.57 -6.01
CA SER A 136 -12.19 23.33 -7.19
C SER A 136 -11.04 24.22 -7.64
N LEU A 137 -10.89 24.39 -8.95
CA LEU A 137 -9.89 25.24 -9.58
C LEU A 137 -10.57 26.46 -10.20
N ASP A 138 -10.10 27.64 -9.83
CA ASP A 138 -10.59 28.91 -10.36
C ASP A 138 -10.01 29.19 -11.76
N PRO A 139 -10.76 29.87 -12.65
CA PRO A 139 -10.28 30.21 -13.98
C PRO A 139 -9.14 31.22 -13.91
N GLY A 140 -8.09 31.01 -14.70
CA GLY A 140 -6.90 31.84 -14.63
C GLY A 140 -5.70 31.26 -15.34
N ALA A 141 -4.60 32.01 -15.32
CA ALA A 141 -3.32 31.54 -15.86
C ALA A 141 -2.70 30.51 -14.90
N LEU A 142 -2.32 29.36 -15.44
CA LEU A 142 -1.64 28.27 -14.73
C LEU A 142 -0.13 28.34 -15.03
N GLU A 143 0.54 29.36 -14.50
CA GLU A 143 1.95 29.66 -14.76
C GLU A 143 2.91 28.57 -14.23
N GLN A 144 2.45 27.75 -13.29
CA GLN A 144 3.21 26.60 -12.76
C GLN A 144 3.46 25.51 -13.81
N PHE A 145 2.73 25.51 -14.93
CA PHE A 145 2.87 24.49 -15.97
C PHE A 145 3.52 25.06 -17.24
N PRO A 146 4.49 24.34 -17.83
CA PRO A 146 5.02 24.67 -19.15
C PRO A 146 3.95 24.49 -20.23
N HIS A 147 4.05 25.28 -21.30
CA HIS A 147 3.12 25.25 -22.44
C HIS A 147 2.95 23.85 -23.06
N SER A 148 3.97 23.00 -22.99
CA SER A 148 3.93 21.62 -23.52
C SER A 148 2.97 20.70 -22.75
N MET A 149 2.69 20.99 -21.48
CA MET A 149 1.76 20.21 -20.67
C MET A 149 0.30 20.55 -20.91
N GLU A 150 -0.02 21.57 -21.70
CA GLU A 150 -1.40 21.96 -21.98
C GLU A 150 -2.23 20.82 -22.59
N SER A 151 -1.66 20.12 -23.58
CA SER A 151 -2.31 18.97 -24.20
C SER A 151 -2.60 17.85 -23.19
N GLN A 152 -1.68 17.62 -22.24
CA GLN A 152 -1.87 16.64 -21.18
C GLN A 152 -2.98 17.07 -20.21
N LEU A 153 -3.02 18.34 -19.80
CA LEU A 153 -4.06 18.86 -18.89
C LEU A 153 -5.44 18.76 -19.53
N ARG A 154 -5.55 19.05 -20.83
CA ARG A 154 -6.78 18.86 -21.60
C ARG A 154 -7.21 17.39 -21.68
N GLN A 155 -6.28 16.46 -21.85
CA GLN A 155 -6.57 15.02 -21.83
C GLN A 155 -7.06 14.53 -20.46
N LEU A 156 -6.70 15.22 -19.37
CA LEU A 156 -7.20 14.94 -18.02
C LEU A 156 -8.56 15.58 -17.74
N GLY A 157 -9.17 16.23 -18.73
CA GLY A 157 -10.51 16.83 -18.63
C GLY A 157 -10.54 18.31 -18.26
N LEU A 158 -9.39 18.96 -18.02
CA LEU A 158 -9.40 20.39 -17.69
C LEU A 158 -9.72 21.24 -18.93
N PRO A 159 -10.61 22.24 -18.81
CA PRO A 159 -10.91 23.19 -19.88
C PRO A 159 -9.78 24.22 -20.03
N THR A 160 -8.63 23.81 -20.58
CA THR A 160 -7.46 24.69 -20.78
C THR A 160 -7.28 25.15 -22.23
N THR A 161 -6.65 26.32 -22.39
CA THR A 161 -6.15 26.82 -23.67
C THR A 161 -4.81 27.54 -23.47
N LEU A 162 -4.02 27.68 -24.53
CA LEU A 162 -2.84 28.55 -24.52
C LEU A 162 -3.26 30.00 -24.85
N LYS A 163 -3.04 30.94 -23.93
CA LYS A 163 -3.13 32.38 -24.19
C LYS A 163 -1.73 32.98 -24.11
N ARG A 164 -1.22 33.48 -25.24
CA ARG A 164 0.13 34.08 -25.34
C ARG A 164 1.25 33.17 -24.81
N GLY A 165 1.12 31.86 -25.04
CA GLY A 165 2.10 30.86 -24.58
C GLY A 165 1.95 30.40 -23.13
N VAL A 166 0.98 30.93 -22.38
CA VAL A 166 0.67 30.52 -21.00
C VAL A 166 -0.58 29.64 -20.98
N VAL A 167 -0.52 28.52 -20.25
CA VAL A 167 -1.69 27.65 -20.05
C VAL A 167 -2.71 28.41 -19.22
N THR A 168 -3.95 28.51 -19.69
CA THR A 168 -5.04 29.24 -19.00
C THR A 168 -6.25 28.33 -18.87
N LEU A 169 -6.77 28.20 -17.65
CA LEU A 169 -8.05 27.55 -17.37
C LEU A 169 -9.20 28.49 -17.76
N LEU A 170 -10.17 28.01 -18.54
CA LEU A 170 -11.22 28.82 -19.14
C LEU A 170 -12.41 29.08 -18.21
N SER A 171 -12.72 28.15 -17.33
CA SER A 171 -13.86 28.17 -16.41
C SER A 171 -13.49 27.50 -15.10
N ASP A 172 -14.30 27.71 -14.07
CA ASP A 172 -14.23 26.93 -12.85
C ASP A 172 -14.28 25.43 -13.18
N TYR A 173 -13.47 24.63 -12.49
CA TYR A 173 -13.43 23.18 -12.65
C TYR A 173 -13.40 22.50 -11.29
N GLU A 174 -14.46 21.76 -10.96
CA GLU A 174 -14.50 20.92 -9.77
C GLU A 174 -13.75 19.62 -10.05
N VAL A 175 -12.64 19.40 -9.34
CA VAL A 175 -11.83 18.19 -9.50
C VAL A 175 -12.49 17.03 -8.78
N CYS A 176 -12.89 17.21 -7.52
CA CYS A 176 -13.59 16.19 -6.73
C CYS A 176 -14.34 16.82 -5.56
N LYS A 177 -15.34 16.11 -5.02
CA LYS A 177 -15.97 16.44 -3.75
C LYS A 177 -15.47 15.54 -2.63
N GLU A 178 -15.55 16.03 -1.40
CA GLU A 178 -15.27 15.22 -0.21
C GLU A 178 -16.08 13.91 -0.22
N GLY A 179 -15.38 12.79 0.00
CA GLY A 179 -15.97 11.45 0.06
C GLY A 179 -16.05 10.72 -1.29
N ASP A 180 -15.87 11.41 -2.42
CA ASP A 180 -15.94 10.80 -3.75
C ASP A 180 -14.77 9.83 -4.01
N VAL A 181 -15.04 8.72 -4.68
CA VAL A 181 -14.02 7.79 -5.16
C VAL A 181 -13.33 8.39 -6.38
N LEU A 182 -12.03 8.64 -6.27
CA LEU A 182 -11.27 9.35 -7.29
C LEU A 182 -10.99 8.48 -8.52
N THR A 183 -11.21 9.07 -9.69
CA THR A 183 -10.78 8.52 -10.98
C THR A 183 -9.27 8.70 -11.19
N PRO A 184 -8.64 7.92 -12.10
CA PRO A 184 -7.24 8.11 -12.48
C PRO A 184 -6.91 9.53 -12.94
N GLU A 185 -7.82 10.16 -13.68
CA GLU A 185 -7.69 11.53 -14.17
C GLU A 185 -7.69 12.52 -13.01
N GLN A 186 -8.68 12.44 -12.11
CA GLN A 186 -8.76 13.31 -10.92
C GLN A 186 -7.54 13.16 -10.02
N ALA A 187 -7.12 11.93 -9.70
CA ALA A 187 -5.93 11.70 -8.88
C ALA A 187 -4.65 12.29 -9.52
N ARG A 188 -4.54 12.22 -10.86
CA ARG A 188 -3.41 12.81 -11.59
C ARG A 188 -3.46 14.34 -11.59
N VAL A 189 -4.65 14.94 -11.70
CA VAL A 189 -4.85 16.38 -11.56
C VAL A 189 -4.45 16.84 -10.16
N LEU A 190 -4.97 16.20 -9.11
CA LEU A 190 -4.63 16.52 -7.73
C LEU A 190 -3.11 16.46 -7.48
N LYS A 191 -2.44 15.46 -8.03
CA LYS A 191 -0.98 15.37 -7.95
C LYS A 191 -0.24 16.48 -8.70
N LEU A 192 -0.70 16.87 -9.89
CA LEU A 192 -0.08 17.95 -10.68
C LEU A 192 -0.22 19.31 -10.00
N PHE A 193 -1.32 19.51 -9.28
CA PHE A 193 -1.60 20.73 -8.50
C PHE A 193 -1.13 20.63 -7.04
N GLU A 194 -0.33 19.61 -6.71
CA GLU A 194 0.30 19.43 -5.40
C GLU A 194 -0.70 19.30 -4.22
N TYR A 195 -1.91 18.80 -4.47
CA TYR A 195 -2.89 18.49 -3.43
C TYR A 195 -2.62 17.12 -2.79
N GLU A 196 -2.07 17.13 -1.58
CA GLU A 196 -1.90 15.94 -0.75
C GLU A 196 -3.16 15.65 0.07
N MET A 197 -3.79 14.50 -0.18
CA MET A 197 -5.07 14.10 0.43
C MET A 197 -5.02 12.72 1.09
N ALA A 198 -3.96 11.96 0.87
CA ALA A 198 -3.79 10.63 1.44
C ALA A 198 -2.91 10.70 2.68
N LYS A 199 -3.43 10.24 3.81
CA LYS A 199 -2.67 10.14 5.04
C LYS A 199 -2.00 8.76 5.10
N PHE A 200 -0.68 8.73 5.01
CA PHE A 200 0.10 7.52 5.31
C PHE A 200 0.10 7.30 6.83
N LYS A 201 -0.38 6.13 7.26
CA LYS A 201 -0.44 5.75 8.68
C LYS A 201 -0.21 4.26 8.83
N VAL A 202 0.64 3.89 9.78
CA VAL A 202 0.83 2.51 10.21
C VAL A 202 0.15 2.33 11.55
N THR A 203 -0.67 1.30 11.69
CA THR A 203 -1.37 0.98 12.93
C THR A 203 -1.04 -0.45 13.33
N ILE A 204 -0.57 -0.65 14.56
CA ILE A 204 -0.34 -1.98 15.12
C ILE A 204 -1.69 -2.52 15.58
N LYS A 205 -2.08 -3.68 15.07
CA LYS A 205 -3.37 -4.31 15.35
C LYS A 205 -3.27 -5.44 16.35
N TYR A 206 -2.15 -6.17 16.34
CA TYR A 206 -1.93 -7.29 17.23
C TYR A 206 -0.45 -7.42 17.55
N MET A 207 -0.12 -8.03 18.69
CA MET A 207 1.24 -8.33 19.11
C MET A 207 1.33 -9.73 19.71
N TRP A 208 2.34 -10.48 19.31
CA TRP A 208 2.65 -11.83 19.80
C TRP A 208 4.01 -11.83 20.51
N ASP A 209 4.06 -12.41 21.71
CA ASP A 209 5.28 -12.59 22.50
C ASP A 209 5.85 -14.00 22.29
N SER A 210 7.08 -14.09 21.79
CA SER A 210 7.75 -15.37 21.51
C SER A 210 8.10 -16.19 22.75
N GLN A 211 8.24 -15.58 23.92
CA GLN A 211 8.61 -16.28 25.15
C GLN A 211 7.38 -16.87 25.84
N LEU A 212 6.27 -16.14 25.79
CA LEU A 212 5.03 -16.51 26.49
C LEU A 212 4.00 -17.18 25.58
N GLY A 213 4.19 -17.15 24.25
CA GLY A 213 3.17 -17.59 23.28
C GLY A 213 1.90 -16.73 23.34
N ARG A 214 1.94 -15.57 24.00
CA ARG A 214 0.77 -14.74 24.25
C ARG A 214 0.48 -13.86 23.04
N PHE A 215 -0.74 -13.94 22.54
CA PHE A 215 -1.28 -13.08 21.49
C PHE A 215 -2.23 -12.04 22.09
N GLN A 216 -2.01 -10.77 21.77
CA GLN A 216 -2.81 -9.65 22.28
C GLN A 216 -3.24 -8.74 21.14
N GLN A 217 -4.47 -8.22 21.24
CA GLN A 217 -4.98 -7.22 20.32
C GLN A 217 -4.58 -5.82 20.79
N MET A 218 -4.17 -5.00 19.84
CA MET A 218 -3.70 -3.63 20.02
C MET A 218 -4.75 -2.66 19.47
N GLY A 219 -5.33 -1.85 20.37
CA GLY A 219 -6.28 -0.78 20.01
C GLY A 219 -7.67 -1.27 19.57
N GLU A 220 -8.60 -0.33 19.42
CA GLU A 220 -9.94 -0.60 18.91
C GLU A 220 -9.93 -0.77 17.38
N ASP A 221 -10.59 -1.83 16.90
CA ASP A 221 -10.89 -2.00 15.48
C ASP A 221 -11.93 -0.97 15.04
N LEU A 222 -11.48 0.18 14.56
CA LEU A 222 -12.29 0.99 13.66
C LEU A 222 -12.43 0.22 12.33
N PRO A 223 -13.66 -0.03 11.84
CA PRO A 223 -13.87 -0.79 10.62
C PRO A 223 -13.29 -0.02 9.43
N GLU A 224 -12.23 -0.56 8.82
CA GLU A 224 -11.78 -0.12 7.50
C GLU A 224 -12.89 -0.43 6.50
N SER A 225 -13.35 0.60 5.79
CA SER A 225 -14.24 0.44 4.64
C SER A 225 -13.54 -0.44 3.60
N THR A 226 -13.97 -1.68 3.50
CA THR A 226 -13.51 -2.68 2.54
C THR A 226 -13.69 -2.14 1.12
N SER A 227 -12.59 -1.86 0.43
CA SER A 227 -12.56 -1.86 -1.03
C SER A 227 -12.49 -3.33 -1.46
N GLU A 228 -13.66 -3.91 -1.77
CA GLU A 228 -13.75 -5.21 -2.43
C GLU A 228 -13.02 -5.14 -3.78
N SER A 229 -11.79 -5.61 -3.81
CA SER A 229 -11.10 -5.94 -5.05
C SER A 229 -11.41 -7.41 -5.30
N ALA A 230 -12.31 -7.65 -6.25
CA ALA A 230 -12.74 -8.96 -6.69
C ALA A 230 -11.54 -9.89 -6.93
N GLU A 231 -11.60 -11.08 -6.33
CA GLU A 231 -10.70 -12.17 -6.63
C GLU A 231 -10.93 -12.60 -8.09
N GLU A 232 -9.97 -12.34 -8.97
CA GLU A 232 -9.86 -13.08 -10.22
C GLU A 232 -9.45 -14.52 -9.86
N SER A 233 -10.41 -15.43 -10.02
CA SER A 233 -10.21 -16.87 -10.09
C SER A 233 -9.32 -17.18 -11.30
N ASP A 234 -8.05 -17.46 -11.07
CA ASP A 234 -7.21 -18.13 -12.06
C ASP A 234 -7.52 -19.62 -11.94
N SER A 235 -8.40 -20.10 -12.82
CA SER A 235 -8.67 -21.51 -13.04
C SER A 235 -7.42 -22.15 -13.65
N GLU A 236 -6.78 -23.02 -12.87
CA GLU A 236 -5.82 -24.00 -13.38
C GLU A 236 -6.57 -24.97 -14.30
N ASP A 237 -6.47 -24.77 -15.61
CA ASP A 237 -6.74 -25.83 -16.59
C ASP A 237 -5.50 -26.73 -16.66
N ASP A 238 -5.60 -27.90 -16.04
CA ASP A 238 -4.83 -29.10 -16.37
C ASP A 238 -5.26 -29.59 -17.77
N ASP A 239 -4.37 -29.46 -18.75
CA ASP A 239 -4.09 -30.44 -19.84
C ASP A 239 -2.93 -29.96 -20.76
#